data_AF-A0ABD2A2Z1-F1
#
_entry.id   AF-A0ABD2A2Z1-F1
#
_cell.length_a   1.000
_cell.length_b   1.000
_cell.length_c   1.000
_cell.angle_alpha   90.00
_cell.angle_beta   90.00
_cell.angle_gamma   90.00
#
_symmetry.space_group_name_H-M   'P 1'
#
loop_
_entity.id
_entity.type
_entity.pdbx_description
1 polymer ?
#
loop_
_entity_poly.entity_id
_entity_poly.type
_entity_poly.pdbx_seq_one_letter_code
_entity_poly.pdbx_strand_id
1 'polypeptide(L)'
;WYEPTDVSIATKMFEIGSQWENTLHFISPNKNELLAISRFLGIPVPDNKLIITLEDVNEMANHLAKYIPVVISTLGPEGVLITREAEKTDPFYDKKGVLIKNGTVNSHLYRPLCHVSKIPNKTFSASGCGDCFAAGIIYGIHNNLNEENCVSLALKAAALSLRSHEPVPSTLSSLNETNSKLLTYA
;
A
#
# COMPACT_ATOMS: atom_id res chain seq x y z
N TRP A 1 7.50 8.06 -5.55
CA TRP A 1 6.43 7.06 -5.40
C TRP A 1 6.15 6.47 -6.77
N TYR A 2 5.97 5.16 -6.86
CA TYR A 2 5.54 4.49 -8.08
C TYR A 2 4.32 3.63 -7.77
N GLU A 3 3.20 3.95 -8.41
CA GLU A 3 1.94 3.19 -8.33
C GLU A 3 1.77 2.49 -9.69
N PRO A 4 2.08 1.19 -9.80
CA PRO A 4 1.73 0.44 -10.99
C PRO A 4 0.21 0.41 -11.14
N THR A 5 -0.31 0.88 -12.26
CA THR A 5 -1.77 0.93 -12.48
C THR A 5 -2.30 -0.26 -13.26
N ASP A 6 -1.40 -1.04 -13.88
CA ASP A 6 -1.73 -2.21 -14.68
C ASP A 6 -0.51 -3.14 -14.81
N VAL A 7 -0.76 -4.45 -14.81
CA VAL A 7 0.26 -5.50 -14.88
C VAL A 7 1.14 -5.38 -16.13
N SER A 8 0.57 -4.98 -17.28
CA SER A 8 1.28 -4.87 -18.55
C SER A 8 2.33 -3.76 -18.59
N ILE A 9 2.23 -2.79 -17.67
CA ILE A 9 3.15 -1.65 -17.57
C ILE A 9 3.84 -1.54 -16.22
N ALA A 10 3.61 -2.50 -15.31
CA ALA A 10 4.20 -2.52 -13.98
C ALA A 10 5.74 -2.55 -13.97
N THR A 11 6.34 -3.02 -15.07
CA THR A 11 7.79 -3.11 -15.23
C THR A 11 8.43 -1.87 -15.83
N LYS A 12 7.64 -0.91 -16.33
CA LYS A 12 8.15 0.21 -17.16
C LYS A 12 9.18 1.06 -16.45
N MET A 13 9.02 1.28 -15.14
CA MET A 13 10.00 2.04 -14.35
C MET A 13 11.35 1.31 -14.21
N PHE A 14 11.40 -0.01 -14.38
CA PHE A 14 12.63 -0.79 -14.26
C PHE A 14 13.35 -0.98 -15.60
N GLU A 15 12.66 -0.69 -16.72
CA GLU A 15 13.24 -0.76 -18.07
C GLU A 15 14.22 0.39 -18.37
N ILE A 16 14.21 1.48 -17.59
CA ILE A 16 15.06 2.67 -17.80
C ILE A 16 16.49 2.54 -17.23
N GLY A 17 16.90 1.35 -16.80
CA GLY A 17 18.19 1.09 -16.15
C GLY A 17 18.20 1.42 -14.65
N SER A 18 19.37 1.60 -14.02
CA SER A 18 19.52 1.73 -12.57
C SER A 18 19.09 3.09 -11.97
N GLN A 19 18.51 3.99 -12.77
CA GLN A 19 18.16 5.36 -12.31
C GLN A 19 17.09 5.36 -11.21
N TRP A 20 16.22 4.34 -11.17
CA TRP A 20 15.18 4.22 -10.16
C TRP A 20 15.74 3.89 -8.76
N GLU A 21 16.90 3.24 -8.66
CA GLU A 21 17.47 2.76 -7.39
C GLU A 21 17.72 3.90 -6.38
N ASN A 22 18.10 5.07 -6.87
CA ASN A 22 18.39 6.24 -6.03
C ASN A 22 17.23 7.25 -5.95
N THR A 23 16.14 6.99 -6.66
CA THR A 23 15.02 7.93 -6.79
C THR A 23 13.75 7.41 -6.11
N LEU A 24 13.56 6.08 -6.14
CA LEU A 24 12.31 5.46 -5.74
C LEU A 24 12.35 5.03 -4.28
N HIS A 25 11.71 5.80 -3.41
CA HIS A 25 11.51 5.41 -2.01
C HIS A 25 10.31 4.48 -1.79
N PHE A 26 9.25 4.63 -2.59
CA PHE A 26 7.96 3.95 -2.39
C PHE A 26 7.48 3.31 -3.68
N ILE A 27 6.99 2.08 -3.58
CA ILE A 27 6.18 1.43 -4.60
C ILE A 27 4.93 0.80 -3.97
N SER A 28 3.81 0.81 -4.68
CA SER A 28 2.52 0.32 -4.16
C SER A 28 1.79 -0.70 -5.07
N PRO A 29 2.44 -1.80 -5.49
CA PRO A 29 1.82 -2.74 -6.42
C PRO A 29 0.67 -3.52 -5.78
N ASN A 30 -0.29 -4.00 -6.58
CA ASN A 30 -1.13 -5.13 -6.19
C ASN A 30 -0.39 -6.47 -6.34
N LYS A 31 -1.01 -7.58 -5.91
CA LYS A 31 -0.42 -8.94 -5.96
C LYS A 31 0.11 -9.34 -7.35
N ASN A 32 -0.62 -8.98 -8.41
CA ASN A 32 -0.29 -9.37 -9.78
C ASN A 32 0.83 -8.51 -10.36
N GLU A 33 0.82 -7.21 -10.06
CA GLU A 33 1.91 -6.29 -10.43
C GLU A 33 3.19 -6.65 -9.71
N LEU A 34 3.13 -6.96 -8.41
CA LEU A 34 4.30 -7.39 -7.63
C LEU A 34 4.91 -8.66 -8.23
N LEU A 35 4.08 -9.61 -8.64
CA LEU A 35 4.55 -10.83 -9.34
C LEU A 35 5.24 -10.50 -10.66
N ALA A 36 4.67 -9.61 -11.47
CA ALA A 36 5.27 -9.19 -12.75
C ALA A 36 6.62 -8.49 -12.55
N ILE A 37 6.68 -7.57 -11.57
CA ILE A 37 7.90 -6.86 -11.19
C ILE A 37 8.95 -7.83 -10.67
N SER A 38 8.57 -8.76 -9.80
CA SER A 38 9.49 -9.74 -9.22
C SER A 38 10.11 -10.63 -10.30
N ARG A 39 9.30 -11.11 -11.26
CA ARG A 39 9.81 -11.86 -12.42
C ARG A 39 10.78 -11.03 -13.25
N PHE A 40 10.45 -9.78 -13.53
CA PHE A 40 11.29 -8.89 -14.33
C PHE A 40 12.66 -8.64 -13.68
N LEU A 41 12.68 -8.44 -12.36
CA LEU A 41 13.90 -8.17 -11.59
C LEU A 41 14.67 -9.44 -11.20
N GLY A 42 14.21 -10.64 -11.60
CA GLY A 42 14.85 -11.91 -11.22
C GLY A 42 14.72 -12.25 -9.72
N ILE A 43 13.73 -11.68 -9.04
CA ILE A 43 13.37 -12.04 -7.67
C ILE A 43 12.68 -13.42 -7.71
N PRO A 44 12.98 -14.34 -6.77
CA PRO A 44 12.29 -15.62 -6.70
C PRO A 44 10.77 -15.45 -6.62
N VAL A 45 10.04 -16.20 -7.44
CA VAL A 45 8.57 -16.20 -7.47
C VAL A 45 8.06 -17.63 -7.38
N PRO A 46 6.83 -17.86 -6.89
CA PRO A 46 6.25 -19.19 -6.90
C PRO A 46 6.06 -19.70 -8.33
N ASP A 47 6.77 -20.77 -8.68
CA ASP A 47 6.62 -21.45 -9.96
C ASP A 47 5.23 -22.12 -10.05
N ASN A 48 4.54 -21.91 -11.18
CA ASN A 48 3.34 -22.65 -11.56
C ASN A 48 2.17 -22.64 -10.56
N LYS A 49 2.11 -21.70 -9.62
CA LYS A 49 0.93 -21.51 -8.76
C LYS A 49 -0.16 -20.72 -9.49
N LEU A 50 -1.38 -21.26 -9.48
CA LEU A 50 -2.60 -20.58 -9.98
C LEU A 50 -3.05 -19.45 -9.04
N ILE A 51 -2.68 -19.51 -7.76
CA ILE A 51 -3.10 -18.58 -6.71
C ILE A 51 -1.86 -18.09 -5.96
N ILE A 52 -1.70 -16.77 -5.89
CA ILE A 52 -0.66 -16.11 -5.11
C ILE A 52 -1.14 -15.94 -3.67
N THR A 53 -0.45 -16.57 -2.73
CA THR A 53 -0.77 -16.52 -1.29
C THR A 53 -0.17 -15.28 -0.61
N LEU A 54 -0.59 -14.98 0.61
CA LEU A 54 0.02 -13.91 1.41
C LEU A 54 1.52 -14.18 1.66
N GLU A 55 1.92 -15.44 1.86
CA GLU A 55 3.33 -15.79 2.05
C GLU A 55 4.15 -15.50 0.79
N ASP A 56 3.63 -15.85 -0.39
CA ASP A 56 4.30 -15.54 -1.65
C ASP A 56 4.49 -14.01 -1.84
N VAL A 57 3.47 -13.22 -1.47
CA VAL A 57 3.55 -11.74 -1.48
C VAL A 57 4.59 -11.26 -0.50
N ASN A 58 4.60 -11.80 0.71
CA ASN A 58 5.56 -11.46 1.76
C ASN A 58 7.00 -11.72 1.28
N GLU A 59 7.30 -12.91 0.74
CA GLU A 59 8.61 -13.25 0.20
C GLU A 59 9.04 -12.27 -0.91
N MET A 60 8.20 -12.07 -1.92
CA MET A 60 8.48 -11.15 -3.03
C MET A 60 8.72 -9.71 -2.54
N ALA A 61 7.87 -9.20 -1.63
CA ALA A 61 7.99 -7.85 -1.09
C ALA A 61 9.27 -7.67 -0.25
N ASN A 62 9.66 -8.67 0.56
CA ASN A 62 10.92 -8.64 1.32
C ASN A 62 12.15 -8.61 0.40
N HIS A 63 12.10 -9.33 -0.73
CA HIS A 63 13.15 -9.24 -1.74
C HIS A 63 13.19 -7.88 -2.43
N LEU A 64 12.03 -7.34 -2.82
CA LEU A 64 11.94 -6.03 -3.48
C LEU A 64 12.37 -4.89 -2.55
N ALA A 65 12.11 -5.02 -1.24
CA ALA A 65 12.48 -4.03 -0.23
C ALA A 65 14.00 -3.84 -0.06
N LYS A 66 14.81 -4.77 -0.59
CA LYS A 66 16.27 -4.61 -0.67
C LYS A 66 16.70 -3.53 -1.68
N TYR A 67 15.82 -3.21 -2.62
CA TYR A 67 16.07 -2.24 -3.67
C TYR A 67 15.20 -0.98 -3.52
N ILE A 68 13.94 -1.14 -3.14
CA ILE A 68 12.98 -0.05 -2.95
C ILE A 68 12.61 0.01 -1.46
N PRO A 69 13.01 1.05 -0.72
CA PRO A 69 12.92 1.07 0.74
C PRO A 69 11.55 0.80 1.36
N VAL A 70 10.46 1.13 0.67
CA VAL A 70 9.09 0.91 1.13
C VAL A 70 8.27 0.26 0.03
N VAL A 71 7.83 -0.97 0.27
CA VAL A 71 6.94 -1.73 -0.62
C VAL A 71 5.57 -1.85 0.04
N ILE A 72 4.54 -1.33 -0.60
CA ILE A 72 3.16 -1.31 -0.12
C ILE A 72 2.32 -2.23 -1.00
N SER A 73 2.24 -3.50 -0.65
CA SER A 73 1.52 -4.49 -1.47
C SER A 73 0.03 -4.45 -1.17
N THR A 74 -0.78 -3.99 -2.13
CA THR A 74 -2.24 -3.97 -1.99
C THR A 74 -2.84 -5.36 -2.26
N LEU A 75 -3.69 -5.83 -1.34
CA LEU A 75 -4.20 -7.21 -1.32
C LEU A 75 -5.72 -7.28 -1.47
N GLY A 76 -6.35 -6.16 -1.87
CA GLY A 76 -7.80 -6.06 -1.98
C GLY A 76 -8.51 -6.40 -0.65
N PRO A 77 -9.40 -7.42 -0.61
CA PRO A 77 -10.12 -7.80 0.60
C PRO A 77 -9.24 -8.30 1.77
N GLU A 78 -7.97 -8.63 1.53
CA GLU A 78 -7.03 -9.02 2.59
C GLU A 78 -6.32 -7.82 3.22
N GLY A 79 -6.47 -6.62 2.64
CA GLY A 79 -5.91 -5.36 3.15
C GLY A 79 -4.64 -4.97 2.42
N VAL A 80 -3.60 -4.60 3.18
CA VAL A 80 -2.32 -4.14 2.65
C VAL A 80 -1.17 -4.71 3.48
N LEU A 81 -0.10 -5.11 2.81
CA LEU A 81 1.16 -5.52 3.43
C LEU A 81 2.20 -4.43 3.19
N ILE A 82 2.72 -3.82 4.25
CA ILE A 82 3.84 -2.88 4.15
C ILE A 82 5.13 -3.59 4.51
N THR A 83 6.11 -3.55 3.63
CA THR A 83 7.43 -4.12 3.83
C THR A 83 8.48 -3.03 3.78
N ARG A 84 9.22 -2.84 4.87
CA ARG A 84 10.28 -1.83 5.00
C ARG A 84 11.26 -2.18 6.11
N GLU A 85 12.35 -1.44 6.21
CA GLU A 85 13.36 -1.58 7.28
C GLU A 85 13.07 -0.63 8.44
N ALA A 86 11.94 -0.77 9.14
CA ALA A 86 11.66 -0.01 10.38
C ALA A 86 10.38 -0.52 11.05
N GLU A 87 10.13 -0.12 12.30
CA GLU A 87 8.95 -0.54 13.04
C GLU A 87 7.68 0.20 12.59
N LYS A 88 6.52 -0.42 12.77
CA LYS A 88 5.20 0.19 12.49
C LYS A 88 4.94 1.47 13.30
N THR A 89 5.59 1.61 14.44
CA THR A 89 5.48 2.79 15.31
C THR A 89 6.35 3.96 14.84
N ASP A 90 7.25 3.72 13.89
CA ASP A 90 8.10 4.75 13.32
C ASP A 90 7.38 5.50 12.18
N PRO A 91 7.62 6.81 12.00
CA PRO A 91 7.21 7.50 10.79
C PRO A 91 8.01 7.00 9.58
N PHE A 92 7.53 7.32 8.37
CA PHE A 92 8.28 7.02 7.14
C PHE A 92 9.49 7.94 6.99
N TYR A 93 9.32 9.22 7.29
CA TYR A 93 10.35 10.24 7.19
C TYR A 93 10.58 10.89 8.54
N ASP A 94 11.83 11.28 8.80
CA ASP A 94 12.15 12.13 9.94
C ASP A 94 11.77 13.60 9.67
N LYS A 95 11.96 14.47 10.67
CA LYS A 95 11.67 15.90 10.57
C LYS A 95 12.52 16.65 9.53
N LYS A 96 13.58 16.03 9.01
CA LYS A 96 14.46 16.57 7.96
C LYS A 96 14.09 16.03 6.58
N GLY A 97 13.06 15.20 6.46
CA GLY A 97 12.66 14.58 5.21
C GLY A 97 13.55 13.39 4.79
N VAL A 98 14.32 12.84 5.72
CA VAL A 98 15.16 11.65 5.47
C VAL A 98 14.34 10.41 5.80
N LEU A 99 14.36 9.42 4.90
CA LEU A 99 13.62 8.17 5.10
C LEU A 99 14.20 7.41 6.30
N ILE A 100 13.33 7.00 7.22
CA ILE A 100 13.73 6.23 8.40
C ILE A 100 13.97 4.78 8.01
N LYS A 101 15.18 4.29 8.32
CA LYS A 101 15.60 2.90 8.17
C LYS A 101 16.27 2.45 9.46
N ASN A 102 15.54 1.71 10.28
CA ASN A 102 15.96 1.26 11.59
C ASN A 102 15.77 -0.27 11.70
N GLY A 103 16.84 -1.03 11.51
CA GLY A 103 16.87 -2.45 11.86
C GLY A 103 16.92 -3.37 10.65
N THR A 104 15.98 -4.32 10.58
CA THR A 104 15.90 -5.30 9.51
C THR A 104 14.60 -5.15 8.75
N VAL A 105 14.61 -5.46 7.45
CA VAL A 105 13.38 -5.50 6.65
C VAL A 105 12.37 -6.44 7.33
N ASN A 106 11.19 -5.91 7.61
CA ASN A 106 10.05 -6.63 8.17
C ASN A 106 8.79 -6.29 7.38
N SER A 107 7.72 -7.06 7.59
CA SER A 107 6.45 -6.87 6.91
C SER A 107 5.28 -6.77 7.90
N HIS A 108 4.45 -5.75 7.73
CA HIS A 108 3.30 -5.45 8.58
C HIS A 108 2.00 -5.59 7.78
N LEU A 109 1.16 -6.56 8.17
CA LEU A 109 -0.15 -6.76 7.55
C LEU A 109 -1.20 -5.89 8.25
N TYR A 110 -1.86 -5.02 7.49
CA TYR A 110 -3.00 -4.23 7.93
C TYR A 110 -4.27 -4.70 7.25
N ARG A 111 -5.21 -5.20 8.05
CA ARG A 111 -6.51 -5.70 7.57
C ARG A 111 -7.44 -4.55 7.18
N PRO A 112 -8.36 -4.75 6.22
CA PRO A 112 -9.28 -3.69 5.83
C PRO A 112 -10.28 -3.37 6.93
N LEU A 113 -10.80 -2.13 6.92
CA LEU A 113 -11.77 -1.64 7.91
C LEU A 113 -13.19 -2.18 7.70
N CYS A 114 -13.49 -2.76 6.55
CA CYS A 114 -14.79 -3.37 6.29
C CYS A 114 -14.68 -4.58 5.37
N HIS A 115 -15.38 -5.66 5.72
CA HIS A 115 -15.60 -6.78 4.83
C HIS A 115 -16.80 -6.48 3.94
N VAL A 116 -16.53 -6.15 2.67
CA VAL A 116 -17.51 -5.81 1.63
C VAL A 116 -18.59 -6.88 1.47
N SER A 117 -18.25 -8.15 1.73
CA SER A 117 -19.11 -9.32 1.53
C SER A 117 -20.31 -9.42 2.47
N LYS A 118 -20.49 -8.51 3.43
CA LYS A 118 -21.56 -8.58 4.46
C LYS A 118 -22.67 -7.53 4.33
N ILE A 119 -22.69 -6.68 3.29
CA ILE A 119 -23.69 -5.61 3.17
C ILE A 119 -24.55 -5.83 1.91
N PRO A 120 -25.75 -6.45 2.04
CA PRO A 120 -26.69 -6.57 0.94
C PRO A 120 -27.08 -5.19 0.38
N ASN A 121 -27.31 -5.09 -0.93
CA ASN A 121 -27.81 -3.90 -1.64
C ASN A 121 -26.90 -2.66 -1.63
N LYS A 122 -25.59 -2.80 -1.39
CA LYS A 122 -24.62 -1.73 -1.66
C LYS A 122 -23.80 -2.00 -2.92
N THR A 123 -23.69 -0.99 -3.77
CA THR A 123 -22.73 -0.96 -4.88
C THR A 123 -21.35 -0.62 -4.34
N PHE A 124 -20.34 -1.38 -4.78
CA PHE A 124 -18.95 -1.13 -4.45
C PHE A 124 -18.14 -1.01 -5.74
N SER A 125 -17.19 -0.07 -5.75
CA SER A 125 -16.26 0.14 -6.87
C SER A 125 -14.83 0.11 -6.37
N ALA A 126 -14.00 -0.79 -6.89
CA ALA A 126 -12.57 -0.82 -6.56
C ALA A 126 -11.78 0.26 -7.30
N SER A 127 -12.40 0.96 -8.27
CA SER A 127 -11.75 2.05 -9.01
C SER A 127 -11.44 3.21 -8.08
N GLY A 128 -10.19 3.68 -8.06
CA GLY A 128 -9.71 4.77 -7.22
C GLY A 128 -9.34 4.38 -5.78
N CYS A 129 -9.60 3.14 -5.33
CA CYS A 129 -9.26 2.70 -3.98
C CYS A 129 -7.75 2.74 -3.72
N GLY A 130 -6.94 2.32 -4.70
CA GLY A 130 -5.47 2.38 -4.64
C GLY A 130 -4.98 3.82 -4.55
N ASP A 131 -5.47 4.69 -5.44
CA ASP A 131 -5.12 6.12 -5.45
C ASP A 131 -5.49 6.82 -4.13
N CYS A 132 -6.70 6.57 -3.62
CA CYS A 132 -7.16 7.12 -2.34
C CYS A 132 -6.33 6.57 -1.16
N PHE A 133 -5.92 5.30 -1.21
CA PHE A 133 -5.00 4.73 -0.23
C PHE A 133 -3.64 5.45 -0.27
N ALA A 134 -3.03 5.55 -1.45
CA ALA A 134 -1.75 6.22 -1.65
C ALA A 134 -1.81 7.69 -1.18
N ALA A 135 -2.87 8.42 -1.54
CA ALA A 135 -3.11 9.79 -1.09
C ALA A 135 -3.21 9.88 0.44
N GLY A 136 -3.90 8.93 1.10
CA GLY A 136 -3.98 8.88 2.56
C GLY A 136 -2.63 8.64 3.24
N ILE A 137 -1.77 7.78 2.67
CA ILE A 137 -0.40 7.59 3.16
C ILE A 137 0.41 8.88 3.01
N ILE A 138 0.39 9.51 1.83
CA ILE A 138 1.13 10.75 1.55
C ILE A 138 0.66 11.88 2.48
N TYR A 139 -0.65 11.98 2.72
CA TYR A 139 -1.22 12.94 3.67
C TYR A 139 -0.74 12.66 5.10
N GLY A 140 -0.76 11.41 5.54
CA GLY A 140 -0.27 11.03 6.87
C GLY A 140 1.22 11.35 7.06
N ILE A 141 2.04 11.08 6.03
CA ILE A 141 3.45 11.46 5.99
C ILE A 141 3.61 12.97 6.17
N HIS A 142 2.85 13.77 5.42
CA HIS A 142 2.92 15.24 5.51
C HIS A 142 2.54 15.76 6.90
N ASN A 143 1.71 15.02 7.64
CA ASN A 143 1.30 15.34 9.01
C ASN A 143 2.20 14.70 10.09
N ASN A 144 3.38 14.17 9.72
CA ASN A 144 4.33 13.51 10.62
C ASN A 144 3.72 12.35 11.43
N LEU A 145 2.75 11.65 10.86
CA LEU A 145 2.16 10.47 11.48
C LEU A 145 3.13 9.28 11.38
N ASN A 146 3.06 8.37 12.35
CA ASN A 146 3.74 7.07 12.22
C ASN A 146 3.05 6.19 11.16
N GLU A 147 3.70 5.09 10.77
CA GLU A 147 3.16 4.17 9.76
C GLU A 147 1.74 3.70 10.11
N GLU A 148 1.50 3.18 11.32
CA GLU A 148 0.17 2.68 11.71
C GLU A 148 -0.94 3.72 11.50
N ASN A 149 -0.68 4.98 11.88
CA ASN A 149 -1.65 6.07 11.71
C ASN A 149 -1.80 6.51 10.25
N CYS A 150 -0.72 6.50 9.45
CA CYS A 150 -0.79 6.71 8.01
C CYS A 150 -1.70 5.66 7.36
N VAL A 151 -1.47 4.37 7.68
CA VAL A 151 -2.24 3.26 7.11
C VAL A 151 -3.69 3.29 7.55
N SER A 152 -3.95 3.59 8.83
CA SER A 152 -5.32 3.75 9.34
C SER A 152 -6.09 4.81 8.56
N LEU A 153 -5.47 5.97 8.29
CA LEU A 153 -6.06 7.01 7.47
C LEU A 153 -6.26 6.57 6.01
N ALA A 154 -5.24 5.94 5.42
CA ALA A 154 -5.28 5.45 4.04
C ALA A 154 -6.37 4.40 3.82
N LEU A 155 -6.56 3.46 4.76
CA LEU A 155 -7.62 2.47 4.71
C LEU A 155 -9.01 3.12 4.83
N LYS A 156 -9.16 4.20 5.62
CA LYS A 156 -10.42 4.97 5.65
C LYS A 156 -10.69 5.63 4.31
N ALA A 157 -9.69 6.27 3.70
CA ALA A 157 -9.80 6.89 2.38
C ALA A 157 -10.20 5.88 1.31
N ALA A 158 -9.51 4.73 1.26
CA ALA A 158 -9.84 3.63 0.35
C ALA A 158 -11.26 3.09 0.59
N ALA A 159 -11.69 2.94 1.85
CA ALA A 159 -13.04 2.48 2.18
C ALA A 159 -14.14 3.47 1.77
N LEU A 160 -13.86 4.78 1.80
CA LEU A 160 -14.77 5.80 1.28
C LEU A 160 -14.88 5.71 -0.25
N SER A 161 -13.75 5.59 -0.95
CA SER A 161 -13.72 5.36 -2.41
C SER A 161 -14.50 4.10 -2.78
N LEU A 162 -14.31 3.01 -2.04
CA LEU A 162 -14.94 1.73 -2.30
C LEU A 162 -16.47 1.78 -2.26
N ARG A 163 -17.02 2.69 -1.46
CA ARG A 163 -18.47 2.89 -1.26
C ARG A 163 -19.04 4.01 -2.14
N SER A 164 -18.21 4.61 -2.98
CA SER A 164 -18.55 5.72 -3.85
C SER A 164 -18.77 5.24 -5.28
N HIS A 165 -19.55 6.02 -6.04
CA HIS A 165 -19.61 5.89 -7.49
C HIS A 165 -18.47 6.66 -8.18
N GLU A 166 -17.88 7.64 -7.49
CA GLU A 166 -16.73 8.41 -7.94
C GLU A 166 -15.42 7.80 -7.40
N PRO A 167 -14.37 7.66 -8.22
CA PRO A 167 -13.06 7.14 -7.79
C PRO A 167 -12.38 7.96 -6.68
N VAL A 168 -12.71 9.26 -6.58
CA VAL A 168 -12.21 10.15 -5.52
C VAL A 168 -13.43 10.88 -4.94
N PRO A 169 -14.02 10.39 -3.84
CA PRO A 169 -15.24 10.96 -3.32
C PRO A 169 -15.00 12.30 -2.61
N SER A 170 -15.92 13.24 -2.78
CA SER A 170 -15.93 14.53 -2.06
C SER A 170 -15.93 14.38 -0.53
N THR A 171 -16.41 13.25 -0.01
CA THR A 171 -16.41 12.94 1.43
C THR A 171 -15.02 12.75 2.02
N LEU A 172 -13.95 12.61 1.22
CA LEU A 172 -12.57 12.59 1.70
C LEU A 172 -12.20 13.84 2.51
N SER A 173 -12.80 15.01 2.21
CA SER A 173 -12.53 16.25 2.94
C SER A 173 -12.90 16.16 4.43
N SER A 174 -13.83 15.28 4.79
CA SER A 174 -14.30 15.08 6.17
C SER A 174 -13.37 14.21 7.02
N LEU A 175 -12.36 13.56 6.43
CA LEU A 175 -11.39 12.73 7.16
C LEU A 175 -10.56 13.54 8.17
N ASN A 176 -10.49 14.86 8.01
CA ASN A 176 -9.77 15.76 8.92
C ASN A 176 -10.52 16.08 10.22
N GLU A 177 -11.84 15.88 10.28
CA GLU A 177 -12.66 16.30 11.44
C GLU A 177 -12.90 15.21 12.48
N THR A 178 -12.55 13.94 12.19
CA THR A 178 -12.86 12.82 13.10
C THR A 178 -11.62 12.16 13.70
N ASN A 179 -10.91 12.89 14.56
CA ASN A 179 -10.00 12.31 15.55
C ASN A 179 -10.53 12.57 16.96
N SER A 180 -11.58 11.85 17.35
CA SER A 180 -11.80 11.32 18.71
C SER A 180 -13.22 10.74 18.81
N LYS A 181 -13.35 9.53 19.38
CA LYS A 181 -14.57 8.89 19.94
C LYS A 181 -15.37 7.84 19.17
N LEU A 182 -15.11 7.50 17.91
CA LEU A 182 -15.79 6.34 17.30
C LEU A 182 -14.70 5.58 16.53
N LEU A 183 -14.26 4.38 16.92
CA LEU A 183 -15.03 3.14 16.78
C LEU A 183 -14.32 2.02 17.58
N THR A 184 -14.91 1.62 18.70
CA THR A 184 -14.63 0.33 19.38
C THR A 184 -15.67 -0.73 19.02
N TYR A 185 -16.50 -0.52 18.00
CA TYR A 185 -17.58 -1.46 17.68
C TYR A 185 -17.84 -1.53 16.18
N ALA A 186 -17.35 -2.61 15.57
CA ALA A 186 -18.05 -3.44 14.58
C ALA A 186 -17.20 -4.68 14.27
#